data_AF-A0AAV8EUQ4-F1
#
_entry.id   AF-A0AAV8EUQ4-F1
#
_cell.length_a   1.000
_cell.length_b   1.000
_cell.length_c   1.000
_cell.angle_alpha   90.00
_cell.angle_beta   90.00
_cell.angle_gamma   90.00
#
_symmetry.space_group_name_H-M   'P 1'
#
loop_
_entity.id
_entity.type
_entity.pdbx_description
1 polymer ?
#
loop_
_entity_poly.entity_id
_entity_poly.type
_entity_poly.pdbx_seq_one_letter_code
_entity_poly.pdbx_strand_id
1 'polypeptide(L)'
;MKNAYNNYKIDFLHLDLVQESEWLREILHKWLDDMCCPEPTNIDISRVAAKSYYDSLISKKTDLGEILLRMAAKLEKFSYRESFQGSFSSANAAVRLIIATINSIADK
;
A
#
# COMPACT_ATOMS: atom_id res chain seq x y z
N MET A 1 22.39 17.33 22.39
CA MET A 1 22.01 15.89 22.43
C MET A 1 20.60 15.59 21.93
N LYS A 2 19.57 16.42 22.18
CA LYS A 2 18.18 16.17 21.70
C LYS A 2 17.99 16.16 20.17
N ASN A 3 18.76 16.96 19.41
CA ASN A 3 18.63 17.00 17.94
C ASN A 3 19.07 15.72 17.24
N ALA A 4 20.16 15.09 17.70
CA ALA A 4 20.63 13.85 17.09
C ALA A 4 19.61 12.71 17.29
N TYR A 5 19.07 12.57 18.51
CA TYR A 5 18.05 11.56 18.81
C TYR A 5 16.76 11.75 18.01
N ASN A 6 16.31 13.00 17.84
CA ASN A 6 15.13 13.30 17.02
C ASN A 6 15.35 12.95 15.55
N ASN A 7 16.55 13.21 14.99
CA ASN A 7 16.87 12.83 13.62
C ASN A 7 16.86 11.30 13.46
N TYR A 8 17.54 10.54 14.34
CA TYR A 8 17.49 9.08 14.30
C TYR A 8 16.08 8.52 14.44
N LYS A 9 15.24 9.13 15.29
CA LYS A 9 13.84 8.71 15.46
C LYS A 9 13.00 8.98 14.21
N ILE A 10 13.23 10.10 13.52
CA ILE A 10 12.58 10.42 12.25
C ILE A 10 13.05 9.46 11.16
N ASP A 11 14.36 9.22 11.05
CA ASP A 11 14.93 8.30 10.07
C ASP A 11 14.44 6.87 10.29
N PHE A 12 14.36 6.43 11.55
CA PHE A 12 13.85 5.11 11.92
C PHE A 12 12.36 4.97 11.60
N LEU A 13 11.53 5.98 11.95
CA LEU A 13 10.11 5.99 11.58
C LEU A 13 9.94 5.96 10.06
N HIS A 14 10.72 6.76 9.32
CA HIS A 14 10.68 6.77 7.87
C HIS A 14 11.06 5.41 7.28
N LEU A 15 12.09 4.74 7.81
CA LEU A 15 12.49 3.40 7.37
C LEU A 15 11.38 2.38 7.56
N ASP A 16 10.67 2.44 8.69
CA ASP A 16 9.52 1.58 8.99
C ASP A 16 8.38 1.79 7.99
N LEU A 17 8.03 3.06 7.70
CA LEU A 17 6.99 3.39 6.72
C LEU A 17 7.35 2.93 5.30
N VAL A 18 8.63 3.04 4.91
CA VAL A 18 9.11 2.52 3.61
C VAL A 18 8.95 1.00 3.57
N GLN A 19 9.40 0.31 4.61
CA GLN A 19 9.31 -1.14 4.70
C GLN A 19 7.86 -1.63 4.65
N GLU A 20 6.96 -0.97 5.36
CA GLU A 20 5.53 -1.29 5.35
C GLU A 20 4.90 -1.09 3.97
N SER A 21 5.27 -0.02 3.26
CA SER A 21 4.79 0.24 1.90
C SER A 21 5.33 -0.77 0.87
N GLU A 22 6.60 -1.18 0.99
CA GLU A 22 7.20 -2.19 0.11
C GLU A 22 6.60 -3.57 0.35
N TRP A 23 6.32 -3.92 1.62
CA TRP A 23 5.56 -5.11 1.94
C TRP A 23 4.20 -5.13 1.21
N LEU A 24 3.45 -4.02 1.26
CA LEU A 24 2.16 -3.92 0.57
C LEU A 24 2.31 -4.09 -0.94
N ARG A 25 3.36 -3.53 -1.55
CA ARG A 25 3.67 -3.70 -2.98
C ARG A 25 3.80 -5.18 -3.32
N GLU A 26 4.63 -5.90 -2.59
CA GLU A 26 4.95 -7.30 -2.89
C GLU A 26 3.75 -8.21 -2.73
N ILE A 27 3.02 -8.08 -1.62
CA ILE A 27 1.89 -8.95 -1.33
C ILE A 27 0.69 -8.66 -2.25
N LEU A 28 0.45 -7.40 -2.60
CA LEU A 28 -0.60 -7.04 -3.55
C LEU A 28 -0.25 -7.49 -4.97
N HIS A 29 1.01 -7.33 -5.40
CA HIS A 29 1.45 -7.83 -6.70
C HIS A 29 1.22 -9.34 -6.82
N LYS A 30 1.65 -10.10 -5.80
CA LYS A 30 1.39 -11.54 -5.75
C LYS A 30 -0.11 -11.85 -5.80
N TRP A 31 -0.92 -11.14 -5.02
CA TRP A 31 -2.38 -11.35 -5.02
C TRP A 31 -2.99 -11.11 -6.40
N LEU A 32 -2.54 -10.09 -7.13
CA LEU A 32 -3.02 -9.80 -8.48
C LEU A 32 -2.61 -10.90 -9.47
N ASP A 33 -1.36 -11.36 -9.41
CA ASP A 33 -0.86 -12.45 -10.27
C ASP A 33 -1.59 -13.77 -10.02
N ASP A 34 -1.95 -14.06 -8.77
CA ASP A 34 -2.68 -15.27 -8.36
C ASP A 34 -4.15 -15.27 -8.85
N MET A 35 -4.72 -14.12 -9.24
CA MET A 35 -6.15 -14.02 -9.64
C MET A 35 -6.43 -14.44 -11.09
N CYS A 36 -5.44 -14.41 -11.99
CA CYS A 36 -5.61 -14.90 -13.35
C CYS A 36 -4.28 -15.38 -13.95
N CYS A 37 -3.31 -14.47 -14.03
CA CYS A 37 -1.93 -14.72 -14.45
C CYS A 37 -1.06 -13.48 -14.17
N PRO A 38 0.27 -13.61 -14.24
CA PRO A 38 1.17 -12.46 -14.15
C PRO A 38 1.00 -11.49 -15.32
N GLU A 39 0.79 -10.21 -15.01
CA GLU A 39 0.60 -9.14 -15.98
C GLU A 39 1.50 -7.93 -15.65
N PRO A 40 2.10 -7.26 -16.66
CA PRO A 40 2.89 -6.05 -16.41
C PRO A 40 2.12 -4.96 -15.66
N THR A 41 0.81 -4.86 -15.92
CA THR A 41 -0.08 -3.91 -15.24
C THR A 41 -0.17 -4.17 -13.73
N ASN A 42 0.00 -5.41 -13.25
CA ASN A 42 -0.03 -5.73 -11.82
C ASN A 42 1.16 -5.10 -11.06
N ILE A 43 2.31 -4.97 -11.73
CA ILE A 43 3.48 -4.27 -11.20
C ILE A 43 3.15 -2.80 -10.98
N ASP A 44 2.47 -2.16 -11.93
CA ASP A 44 2.12 -0.74 -11.83
C ASP A 44 1.02 -0.50 -10.79
N ILE A 45 -0.02 -1.33 -10.75
CA ILE A 45 -1.07 -1.28 -9.72
C ILE A 45 -0.45 -1.38 -8.33
N SER A 46 0.41 -2.38 -8.11
CA SER A 46 1.03 -2.60 -6.79
C SER A 46 1.94 -1.46 -6.37
N ARG A 47 2.74 -0.90 -7.29
CA ARG A 47 3.58 0.29 -7.03
C ARG A 47 2.75 1.51 -6.63
N VAL A 48 1.64 1.75 -7.30
CA VAL A 48 0.76 2.90 -7.05
C VAL A 48 0.05 2.75 -5.70
N ALA A 49 -0.45 1.55 -5.42
CA ALA A 49 -1.07 1.23 -4.12
C ALA A 49 -0.07 1.45 -2.98
N ALA A 50 1.14 0.91 -3.09
CA ALA A 50 2.22 1.08 -2.10
C ALA A 50 2.58 2.55 -1.90
N LYS A 51 2.77 3.31 -2.99
CA LYS A 51 3.06 4.74 -2.90
C LYS A 51 1.92 5.54 -2.25
N SER A 52 0.67 5.21 -2.58
CA SER A 52 -0.51 5.85 -1.98
C SER A 52 -0.63 5.53 -0.49
N TYR A 53 -0.21 4.33 -0.08
CA TYR A 53 -0.19 3.92 1.32
C TYR A 53 0.88 4.68 2.09
N TYR A 54 2.12 4.68 1.59
CA TYR A 54 3.22 5.48 2.15
C TYR A 54 2.86 6.97 2.30
N ASP A 55 2.27 7.57 1.27
CA ASP A 55 1.85 8.98 1.30
C ASP A 55 0.79 9.25 2.36
N SER A 56 -0.08 8.28 2.63
CA SER A 56 -1.07 8.36 3.70
C SER A 56 -0.38 8.29 5.07
N LEU A 57 0.53 7.33 5.27
CA LEU A 57 1.24 7.14 6.54
C LEU A 57 2.12 8.34 6.90
N ILE A 58 2.89 8.88 5.96
CA ILE A 58 3.73 10.06 6.21
C ILE A 58 2.89 11.31 6.48
N SER A 59 1.67 11.36 5.92
CA SER A 59 0.67 12.41 6.19
C SER A 59 -0.16 12.13 7.45
N LYS A 60 0.18 11.10 8.24
CA LYS A 60 -0.54 10.65 9.45
C LYS A 60 -2.02 10.36 9.21
N LYS A 61 -2.36 9.89 8.01
CA LYS A 61 -3.69 9.42 7.65
C LYS A 61 -3.77 7.93 7.89
N THR A 62 -4.51 7.55 8.93
CA THR A 62 -4.66 6.15 9.37
C THR A 62 -6.10 5.63 9.21
N ASP A 63 -7.05 6.50 8.83
CA ASP A 63 -8.40 6.05 8.51
C ASP A 63 -8.39 5.22 7.23
N LEU A 64 -8.81 3.96 7.32
CA LEU A 64 -8.75 3.01 6.21
C LEU A 64 -9.72 3.38 5.07
N GLY A 65 -10.83 4.06 5.38
CA GLY A 65 -11.75 4.59 4.37
C GLY A 65 -11.10 5.71 3.56
N GLU A 66 -10.42 6.64 4.21
CA GLU A 66 -9.65 7.71 3.55
C GLU A 66 -8.50 7.14 2.71
N ILE A 67 -7.76 6.16 3.24
CA ILE A 67 -6.68 5.47 2.52
C ILE A 67 -7.24 4.78 1.27
N LEU A 68 -8.36 4.05 1.40
CA LEU A 68 -9.02 3.38 0.29
C LEU A 68 -9.37 4.35 -0.83
N LEU A 69 -10.07 5.43 -0.51
CA LEU A 69 -10.54 6.40 -1.50
C LEU A 69 -9.38 7.14 -2.18
N ARG A 70 -8.33 7.49 -1.42
CA ARG A 70 -7.11 8.08 -1.98
C ARG A 70 -6.42 7.13 -2.95
N MET A 71 -6.32 5.86 -2.58
CA MET A 71 -5.69 4.84 -3.41
C MET A 71 -6.50 4.60 -4.69
N ALA A 72 -7.82 4.44 -4.58
CA ALA A 72 -8.72 4.29 -5.72
C ALA A 72 -8.59 5.47 -6.69
N ALA A 73 -8.59 6.72 -6.19
CA ALA A 73 -8.44 7.91 -7.01
C ALA A 73 -7.07 8.00 -7.72
N LYS A 74 -6.00 7.45 -7.14
CA LYS A 74 -4.69 7.35 -7.79
C LYS A 74 -4.69 6.26 -8.87
N LEU A 75 -5.31 5.13 -8.56
CA LEU A 75 -5.43 3.97 -9.44
C LEU A 75 -6.34 4.22 -10.64
N GLU A 76 -7.33 5.10 -10.55
CA GLU A 76 -8.17 5.52 -11.69
C GLU A 76 -7.38 6.17 -12.83
N LYS A 77 -6.17 6.67 -12.58
CA LYS A 77 -5.32 7.29 -13.60
C LYS A 77 -4.60 6.27 -14.49
N PHE A 78 -4.75 4.98 -14.21
CA PHE A 78 -4.11 3.89 -14.94
C PHE A 78 -5.05 3.27 -15.98
N SER A 79 -4.46 2.76 -17.07
CA SER A 79 -5.19 1.94 -18.04
C SER A 79 -5.26 0.51 -17.56
N TYR A 80 -6.47 -0.04 -17.43
CA TYR A 80 -6.73 -1.43 -17.05
C TYR A 80 -7.03 -2.33 -18.25
N ARG A 81 -6.68 -1.90 -19.48
CA ARG A 81 -6.95 -2.69 -20.70
C ARG A 81 -6.43 -4.12 -20.64
N GLU A 82 -5.37 -4.33 -19.87
CA GLU A 82 -4.68 -5.60 -19.70
C GLU A 82 -4.88 -6.18 -18.31
N SER A 83 -5.88 -5.74 -17.53
CA SER A 83 -6.10 -6.25 -16.16
C SER A 83 -7.56 -6.65 -15.94
N PHE A 84 -7.75 -7.78 -15.24
CA PHE A 84 -9.07 -8.26 -14.83
C PHE A 84 -9.67 -7.48 -13.66
N GLN A 85 -8.86 -6.66 -12.96
CA GLN A 85 -9.29 -5.89 -11.81
C GLN A 85 -9.45 -4.42 -12.18
N GLY A 86 -10.45 -3.75 -11.61
CA GLY A 86 -10.59 -2.30 -11.70
C GLY A 86 -9.81 -1.57 -10.61
N SER A 87 -9.79 -0.23 -10.71
CA SER A 87 -9.15 0.66 -9.71
C SER A 87 -9.66 0.41 -8.29
N PHE A 88 -10.98 0.35 -8.13
CA PHE A 88 -11.60 0.16 -6.82
C PHE A 88 -11.40 -1.26 -6.28
N SER A 89 -11.46 -2.29 -7.13
CA SER A 89 -11.19 -3.68 -6.73
C SER A 89 -9.76 -3.85 -6.24
N SER A 90 -8.80 -3.26 -6.95
CA SER A 90 -7.38 -3.28 -6.59
C SER A 90 -7.12 -2.53 -5.27
N ALA A 91 -7.73 -1.36 -5.09
CA ALA A 91 -7.63 -0.60 -3.84
C ALA A 91 -8.25 -1.35 -2.66
N ASN A 92 -9.40 -2.00 -2.86
CA ASN A 92 -10.04 -2.83 -1.84
C ASN A 92 -9.17 -4.03 -1.46
N ALA A 93 -8.55 -4.70 -2.44
CA ALA A 93 -7.63 -5.80 -2.17
C ALA A 93 -6.45 -5.35 -1.31
N ALA A 94 -5.86 -4.19 -1.63
CA ALA A 94 -4.78 -3.61 -0.83
C ALA A 94 -5.21 -3.35 0.63
N VAL A 95 -6.36 -2.71 0.84
CA VAL A 95 -6.86 -2.41 2.19
C VAL A 95 -7.22 -3.68 2.97
N ARG A 96 -7.75 -4.71 2.30
CA ARG A 96 -7.99 -6.01 2.94
C ARG A 96 -6.68 -6.66 3.42
N LEU A 97 -5.60 -6.55 2.66
CA LEU A 97 -4.27 -7.07 3.05
C LEU A 97 -3.71 -6.31 4.25
N ILE A 98 -3.87 -4.98 4.28
CA ILE A 98 -3.50 -4.13 5.43
C ILE A 98 -4.27 -4.59 6.70
N ILE A 99 -5.60 -4.75 6.59
CA ILE A 99 -6.44 -5.21 7.71
C ILE A 99 -5.99 -6.59 8.21
N ALA A 100 -5.73 -7.53 7.30
CA ALA A 100 -5.27 -8.87 7.67
C ALA A 100 -3.96 -8.84 8.48
N THR A 101 -3.07 -7.92 8.14
CA THR A 101 -1.79 -7.74 8.84
C THR A 101 -1.97 -7.12 10.22
N ILE A 102 -2.81 -6.08 10.33
CA ILE A 102 -3.16 -5.47 11.62
C ILE A 102 -3.76 -6.53 12.56
N ASN A 103 -4.69 -7.35 12.08
CA ASN A 103 -5.31 -8.40 12.89
C ASN A 103 -4.30 -9.49 13.27
N SER A 104 -3.42 -9.90 12.35
CA SER A 104 -2.34 -10.87 12.66
C SER A 104 -1.34 -10.36 13.71
N ILE A 105 -1.20 -9.04 13.86
CA ILE A 105 -0.39 -8.42 14.93
C ILE A 105 -1.19 -8.37 16.23
N ALA A 106 -2.49 -8.06 16.18
CA ALA A 106 -3.36 -8.01 17.35
C ALA A 106 -3.58 -9.38 18.02
N ASP A 107 -3.41 -10.47 17.26
CA ASP A 107 -3.50 -11.85 17.74
C ASP A 107 -2.17 -12.40 18.34
N LYS A 108 -1.11 -11.58 18.42
CA LYS A 108 0.18 -11.91 19.06
C LYS A 108 0.34 -11.17 20.39
#